data_AF-A0A4Y7PR90-F1
#
_entry.id   AF-A0A4Y7PR90-F1
#
_cell.length_a   1.000
_cell.length_b   1.000
_cell.length_c   1.000
_cell.angle_alpha   90.00
_cell.angle_beta   90.00
_cell.angle_gamma   90.00
#
_symmetry.space_group_name_H-M   'P 1'
#
loop_
_entity.id
_entity.type
_entity.pdbx_description
1 polymer ?
#
loop_
_entity_poly.entity_id
_entity_poly.type
_entity_poly.pdbx_seq_one_letter_code
_entity_poly.pdbx_strand_id
1 'polypeptide(L)'
;MKMSTSTAYVNNENIPDGYYTIRNYGLGSLAALPPRRKELCGSVRASRENSFVWCITRRSHGKYQIKSHPNGLIVQCAPVPKADGPIYADRESFYWDIQQVSSVQPDCYLIFSSVKDRLVWSLADDEDGTPLVFAQFASNERFRWNFTKINDTEIEDVQKAKLLSTDSLNPYDEPISNSLFSSHLPSNINDTSTKQYHDFQSELHYEAPPFPAFLFGRDDFVTTAVHLILSKPPARLAILGPGGVDIQQQRPLSVLKDFLDTMPLALLVLDNFETIWESDQHNNLKLMKLQDSHKQLTILITMRGFLRPAVGDIRWTQPALEPLQVLTSDAAIQAFKAITPINDDTDLDKLVESVDCLPLAVVLLAHLGQMNISPSELLKMWLKEHTALLSANNGSKSACLETSISLSLQSPIMHQNQHALKLLKIICYLPAGVKNDNLYHIADITQLMTLKAVEALLKTGLVKPLKNGRWKVLLPAYGG
;
A
#
# COMPACT_ATOMS: atom_id res chain seq x y z
N MET A 1 -3.45 -53.09 6.41
CA MET A 1 -2.80 -53.07 5.08
C MET A 1 -3.85 -52.69 4.03
N LYS A 2 -3.94 -51.39 3.71
CA LYS A 2 -4.55 -50.85 2.50
C LYS A 2 -3.74 -49.62 2.15
N MET A 3 -2.94 -49.72 1.09
CA MET A 3 -2.22 -48.59 0.53
C MET A 3 -3.27 -47.63 -0.03
N SER A 4 -3.41 -46.45 0.57
CA SER A 4 -4.21 -45.37 -0.01
C SER A 4 -3.42 -44.80 -1.18
N THR A 5 -3.96 -45.04 -2.37
CA THR A 5 -3.52 -44.53 -3.66
C THR A 5 -3.37 -43.01 -3.62
N SER A 6 -2.12 -42.54 -3.71
CA SER A 6 -1.79 -41.16 -4.03
C SER A 6 -2.40 -40.84 -5.40
N THR A 7 -3.45 -40.02 -5.41
CA THR A 7 -4.01 -39.50 -6.65
C THR A 7 -3.08 -38.43 -7.19
N ALA A 8 -2.21 -38.84 -8.09
CA ALA A 8 -1.49 -37.97 -9.00
C ALA A 8 -2.48 -37.12 -9.80
N TYR A 9 -2.26 -35.82 -9.89
CA TYR A 9 -3.14 -34.91 -10.62
C TYR A 9 -2.86 -35.00 -12.12
N VAL A 10 -3.53 -35.92 -12.81
CA VAL A 10 -3.25 -36.22 -14.22
C VAL A 10 -3.86 -35.22 -15.21
N ASN A 11 -4.67 -34.22 -14.83
CA ASN A 11 -5.39 -33.39 -15.82
C ASN A 11 -5.65 -31.91 -15.50
N ASN A 12 -4.98 -31.29 -14.52
CA ASN A 12 -5.06 -29.84 -14.34
C ASN A 12 -3.68 -29.22 -14.53
N GLU A 13 -3.56 -28.20 -15.39
CA GLU A 13 -2.34 -27.38 -15.54
C GLU A 13 -1.91 -26.68 -14.21
N ASN A 14 -2.73 -26.77 -13.16
CA ASN A 14 -2.64 -26.00 -11.93
C ASN A 14 -3.10 -26.84 -10.71
N ILE A 15 -2.46 -26.65 -9.56
CA ILE A 15 -2.90 -27.25 -8.28
C ILE A 15 -4.29 -26.67 -7.90
N PRO A 16 -5.32 -27.49 -7.62
CA PRO A 16 -6.64 -26.99 -7.24
C PRO A 16 -6.69 -26.53 -5.78
N ASP A 17 -7.64 -25.68 -5.46
CA ASP A 17 -7.85 -25.21 -4.08
C ASP A 17 -8.20 -26.37 -3.14
N GLY A 18 -7.62 -26.37 -1.94
CA GLY A 18 -7.86 -27.42 -0.95
C GLY A 18 -6.76 -27.54 0.10
N TYR A 19 -6.79 -28.63 0.87
CA TYR A 19 -5.83 -28.93 1.91
C TYR A 19 -4.81 -29.97 1.45
N TYR A 20 -3.54 -29.72 1.73
CA TYR A 20 -2.42 -30.50 1.23
C TYR A 20 -1.35 -30.68 2.29
N THR A 21 -0.59 -31.77 2.17
CA THR A 21 0.76 -31.85 2.71
C THR A 21 1.76 -31.51 1.60
N ILE A 22 2.81 -30.77 1.94
CA ILE A 22 3.88 -30.39 0.99
C ILE A 22 5.11 -31.21 1.36
N ARG A 23 5.57 -32.08 0.46
CA ARG A 23 6.69 -33.01 0.70
C ARG A 23 7.84 -32.71 -0.26
N ASN A 24 9.07 -32.65 0.25
CA ASN A 24 10.25 -32.55 -0.60
C ASN A 24 10.41 -33.84 -1.42
N TYR A 25 10.58 -33.72 -2.73
CA TYR A 25 10.62 -34.86 -3.64
C TYR A 25 11.88 -35.71 -3.46
N GLY A 26 13.05 -35.07 -3.30
CA GLY A 26 14.32 -35.78 -3.15
C GLY A 26 14.57 -36.32 -1.74
N LEU A 27 14.15 -35.56 -0.72
CA LEU A 27 14.46 -35.84 0.69
C LEU A 27 13.31 -36.51 1.45
N GLY A 28 12.08 -36.46 0.93
CA GLY A 28 10.90 -37.06 1.58
C GLY A 28 10.38 -36.31 2.81
N SER A 29 11.11 -35.31 3.33
CA SER A 29 10.70 -34.47 4.45
C SER A 29 9.48 -33.60 4.12
N LEU A 30 8.57 -33.46 5.08
CA LEU A 30 7.41 -32.58 5.00
C LEU A 30 7.80 -31.13 5.35
N ALA A 31 7.23 -30.16 4.65
CA ALA A 31 7.28 -28.77 5.10
C ALA A 31 6.36 -28.61 6.31
N ALA A 32 6.94 -28.27 7.45
CA ALA A 32 6.26 -28.15 8.73
C ALA A 32 6.47 -26.75 9.32
N LEU A 33 5.47 -26.30 10.06
CA LEU A 33 5.54 -25.14 10.94
C LEU A 33 5.53 -25.62 12.40
N PRO A 34 6.67 -25.55 13.11
CA PRO A 34 6.75 -25.92 14.51
C PRO A 34 5.91 -25.00 15.40
N PRO A 35 5.44 -25.48 16.56
CA PRO A 35 4.74 -24.63 17.52
C PRO A 35 5.68 -23.54 18.04
N ARG A 36 5.16 -22.32 18.24
CA ARG A 36 5.90 -21.16 18.77
C ARG A 36 7.10 -20.71 17.92
N ARG A 37 7.29 -21.25 16.71
CA ARG A 37 8.24 -20.76 15.72
C ARG A 37 7.50 -20.16 14.53
N LYS A 38 8.10 -19.15 13.92
CA LYS A 38 7.59 -18.59 12.66
C LYS A 38 8.20 -19.28 11.44
N GLU A 39 9.45 -19.75 11.55
CA GLU A 39 10.19 -20.35 10.45
C GLU A 39 9.69 -21.75 10.11
N LEU A 40 9.57 -22.04 8.83
CA LEU A 40 9.28 -23.38 8.33
C LEU A 40 10.53 -24.24 8.40
N CYS A 41 10.33 -25.53 8.63
CA CYS A 41 11.39 -26.51 8.59
C CYS A 41 10.96 -27.76 7.83
N GLY A 42 11.93 -28.52 7.35
CA GLY A 42 11.76 -29.91 6.99
C GLY A 42 11.48 -30.74 8.24
N SER A 43 10.55 -31.67 8.13
CA SER A 43 10.28 -32.64 9.18
C SER A 43 10.09 -34.03 8.60
N VAL A 44 10.86 -34.99 9.10
CA VAL A 44 10.78 -36.41 8.69
C VAL A 44 9.59 -37.10 9.37
N ARG A 45 9.18 -36.59 10.54
CA ARG A 45 8.16 -37.20 11.39
C ARG A 45 7.03 -36.21 11.64
N ALA A 46 5.80 -36.60 11.30
CA ALA A 46 4.62 -35.85 11.69
C ALA A 46 4.45 -35.89 13.23
N SER A 47 4.99 -34.88 13.92
CA SER A 47 4.68 -34.63 15.33
C SER A 47 3.27 -34.06 15.45
N ARG A 48 2.53 -34.42 16.51
CA ARG A 48 1.23 -33.80 16.83
C ARG A 48 1.35 -32.29 17.06
N GLU A 49 2.55 -31.82 17.36
CA GLU A 49 2.84 -30.43 17.66
C GLU A 49 3.13 -29.59 16.41
N ASN A 50 3.55 -30.22 15.31
CA ASN A 50 3.90 -29.55 14.06
C ASN A 50 2.66 -29.39 13.17
N SER A 51 2.47 -28.20 12.59
CA SER A 51 1.49 -28.00 11.53
C SER A 51 2.11 -28.36 10.18
N PHE A 52 1.65 -29.45 9.57
CA PHE A 52 2.09 -29.92 8.25
C PHE A 52 0.95 -29.94 7.21
N VAL A 53 -0.21 -29.38 7.59
CA VAL A 53 -1.38 -29.24 6.72
C VAL A 53 -1.45 -27.81 6.22
N TRP A 54 -1.53 -27.66 4.90
CA TRP A 54 -1.51 -26.39 4.20
C TRP A 54 -2.76 -26.25 3.34
N CYS A 55 -3.53 -25.19 3.56
CA CYS A 55 -4.58 -24.73 2.67
C CYS A 55 -3.93 -23.97 1.50
N ILE A 56 -4.08 -24.51 0.30
CA ILE A 56 -3.56 -23.95 -0.95
C ILE A 56 -4.72 -23.31 -1.70
N THR A 57 -4.55 -22.06 -2.13
CA THR A 57 -5.59 -21.31 -2.85
C THR A 57 -4.98 -20.53 -4.01
N ARG A 58 -5.47 -20.75 -5.24
CA ARG A 58 -5.06 -20.02 -6.43
C ARG A 58 -5.91 -18.76 -6.60
N ARG A 59 -5.27 -17.60 -6.78
CA ARG A 59 -5.96 -16.32 -6.97
C ARG A 59 -6.19 -15.99 -8.45
N SER A 60 -7.01 -14.98 -8.73
CA SER A 60 -7.37 -14.54 -10.09
C SER A 60 -6.16 -14.11 -10.93
N HIS A 61 -5.09 -13.64 -10.30
CA HIS A 61 -3.81 -13.31 -10.94
C HIS A 61 -2.89 -14.53 -11.17
N GLY A 62 -3.40 -15.77 -11.01
CA GLY A 62 -2.69 -17.01 -11.33
C GLY A 62 -1.68 -17.51 -10.28
N LYS A 63 -1.41 -16.74 -9.22
CA LYS A 63 -0.47 -17.10 -8.14
C LYS A 63 -1.17 -17.78 -6.96
N TYR A 64 -0.39 -18.46 -6.13
CA TYR A 64 -0.86 -19.30 -5.04
C TYR A 64 -0.66 -18.67 -3.66
N GLN A 65 -1.63 -18.84 -2.77
CA GLN A 65 -1.48 -18.59 -1.34
C GLN A 65 -1.33 -19.93 -0.61
N ILE A 66 -0.36 -20.02 0.30
CA ILE A 66 -0.10 -21.20 1.12
C ILE A 66 -0.37 -20.83 2.57
N LYS A 67 -1.35 -21.46 3.22
CA LYS A 67 -1.81 -21.10 4.57
C LYS A 67 -1.80 -22.31 5.49
N SER A 68 -1.12 -22.24 6.62
CA SER A 68 -1.11 -23.29 7.65
C SER A 68 -2.51 -23.56 8.19
N HIS A 69 -2.81 -24.82 8.45
CA HIS A 69 -4.01 -25.27 9.14
C HIS A 69 -3.61 -25.89 10.49
N PRO A 70 -4.31 -25.58 11.60
CA PRO A 70 -5.52 -24.76 11.70
C PRO A 70 -5.26 -23.26 11.97
N ASN A 71 -4.01 -22.86 12.23
CA ASN A 71 -3.68 -21.53 12.76
C ASN A 71 -3.90 -20.40 11.75
N GLY A 72 -3.97 -20.72 10.46
CA GLY A 72 -4.26 -19.76 9.41
C GLY A 72 -3.12 -18.78 9.12
N LEU A 73 -1.90 -19.09 9.53
CA LEU A 73 -0.71 -18.31 9.18
C LEU A 73 -0.33 -18.58 7.72
N ILE A 74 -0.06 -17.55 6.95
CA ILE A 74 0.30 -17.58 5.54
C ILE A 74 1.81 -17.68 5.43
N VAL A 75 2.30 -18.60 4.60
CA VAL A 75 3.72 -18.76 4.32
C VAL A 75 4.21 -17.61 3.45
N GLN A 76 5.31 -17.00 3.84
CA GLN A 76 5.88 -15.81 3.24
C GLN A 76 7.40 -15.77 3.41
N CYS A 77 8.01 -14.70 2.91
CA CYS A 77 9.42 -14.42 3.07
C CYS A 77 9.69 -12.92 3.27
N ALA A 78 10.94 -12.57 3.52
CA ALA A 78 11.35 -11.17 3.65
C ALA A 78 11.05 -10.37 2.36
N PRO A 79 10.76 -9.06 2.45
CA PRO A 79 10.44 -8.20 1.29
C PRO A 79 11.54 -8.18 0.22
N VAL A 80 12.81 -8.26 0.65
CA VAL A 80 13.96 -8.44 -0.23
C VAL A 80 14.54 -9.83 0.00
N PRO A 81 14.00 -10.87 -0.66
CA PRO A 81 14.47 -12.23 -0.46
C PRO A 81 15.91 -12.38 -0.97
N LYS A 82 16.71 -13.10 -0.20
CA LYS A 82 18.12 -13.41 -0.48
C LYS A 82 18.29 -14.93 -0.48
N ALA A 83 19.34 -15.42 -1.14
CA ALA A 83 19.75 -16.82 -0.96
C ALA A 83 20.02 -17.09 0.53
N ASP A 84 19.67 -18.29 0.97
CA ASP A 84 19.69 -18.76 2.36
C ASP A 84 18.77 -17.98 3.32
N GLY A 85 17.91 -17.11 2.78
CA GLY A 85 16.89 -16.41 3.55
C GLY A 85 15.80 -17.36 4.04
N PRO A 86 15.27 -17.16 5.27
CA PRO A 86 14.28 -18.06 5.84
C PRO A 86 12.91 -17.90 5.17
N ILE A 87 12.18 -19.01 5.11
CA ILE A 87 10.77 -19.03 4.77
C ILE A 87 10.00 -19.21 6.08
N TYR A 88 9.02 -18.34 6.31
CA TYR A 88 8.30 -18.28 7.58
C TYR A 88 6.81 -18.08 7.37
N ALA A 89 6.00 -18.40 8.36
CA ALA A 89 4.56 -18.19 8.36
C ALA A 89 4.18 -17.03 9.28
N ASP A 90 3.38 -16.10 8.77
CA ASP A 90 2.84 -14.98 9.54
C ASP A 90 1.40 -14.64 9.10
N ARG A 91 0.83 -13.55 9.59
CA ARG A 91 -0.56 -13.16 9.31
C ARG A 91 -0.74 -12.34 8.03
N GLU A 92 0.35 -11.91 7.39
CA GLU A 92 0.28 -11.09 6.18
C GLU A 92 0.03 -11.92 4.91
N SER A 93 -0.57 -11.30 3.89
CA SER A 93 -0.82 -11.97 2.62
C SER A 93 0.42 -12.00 1.75
N PHE A 94 0.84 -13.19 1.35
CA PHE A 94 1.91 -13.41 0.40
C PHE A 94 1.49 -14.43 -0.66
N TYR A 95 2.02 -14.29 -1.87
CA TYR A 95 1.72 -15.14 -3.00
C TYR A 95 2.98 -15.81 -3.54
N TRP A 96 2.84 -17.05 -4.00
CA TRP A 96 3.91 -17.88 -4.53
C TRP A 96 3.61 -18.22 -5.99
N ASP A 97 4.65 -18.23 -6.82
CA ASP A 97 4.58 -18.74 -8.17
C ASP A 97 4.93 -20.24 -8.13
N ILE A 98 3.94 -21.11 -8.34
CA ILE A 98 4.13 -22.57 -8.29
C ILE A 98 4.10 -23.11 -9.72
N GLN A 99 5.19 -23.73 -10.15
CA GLN A 99 5.35 -24.23 -11.51
C GLN A 99 5.63 -25.73 -11.51
N GLN A 100 4.98 -26.46 -12.42
CA GLN A 100 5.22 -27.88 -12.61
C GLN A 100 6.55 -28.09 -13.34
N VAL A 101 7.37 -29.02 -12.85
CA VAL A 101 8.73 -29.29 -13.38
C VAL A 101 8.70 -29.96 -14.74
N SER A 102 7.73 -30.84 -14.99
CA SER A 102 7.58 -31.55 -16.27
C SER A 102 6.16 -32.05 -16.44
N SER A 103 5.64 -32.01 -17.67
CA SER A 103 4.38 -32.65 -18.06
C SER A 103 4.41 -34.18 -17.94
N VAL A 104 5.59 -34.78 -17.80
CA VAL A 104 5.78 -36.24 -17.63
C VAL A 104 5.72 -36.64 -16.15
N GLN A 105 5.96 -35.71 -15.22
CA GLN A 105 5.85 -35.93 -13.77
C GLN A 105 4.80 -34.96 -13.19
N PRO A 106 3.51 -35.37 -13.15
CA PRO A 106 2.41 -34.47 -12.78
C PRO A 106 2.49 -33.90 -11.36
N ASP A 107 3.14 -34.61 -10.43
CA ASP A 107 3.13 -34.26 -9.00
C ASP A 107 4.42 -33.59 -8.51
N CYS A 108 5.20 -33.00 -9.42
CA CYS A 108 6.48 -32.39 -9.10
C CYS A 108 6.48 -30.90 -9.43
N TYR A 109 6.65 -30.06 -8.39
CA TYR A 109 6.52 -28.62 -8.48
C TYR A 109 7.73 -27.88 -7.90
N LEU A 110 7.96 -26.67 -8.40
CA LEU A 110 8.88 -25.68 -7.86
C LEU A 110 8.06 -24.53 -7.28
N ILE A 111 8.48 -24.01 -6.13
CA ILE A 111 7.81 -22.91 -5.42
C ILE A 111 8.76 -21.70 -5.47
N PHE A 112 8.40 -20.71 -6.28
CA PHE A 112 9.17 -19.49 -6.52
C PHE A 112 8.63 -18.31 -5.73
N SER A 113 9.54 -17.42 -5.31
CA SER A 113 9.14 -16.10 -4.79
C SER A 113 8.44 -15.30 -5.88
N SER A 114 7.27 -14.74 -5.56
CA SER A 114 6.55 -13.83 -6.46
C SER A 114 7.23 -12.47 -6.64
N VAL A 115 8.23 -12.17 -5.82
CA VAL A 115 8.99 -10.91 -5.80
C VAL A 115 10.35 -11.05 -6.51
N LYS A 116 10.96 -12.24 -6.46
CA LYS A 116 12.19 -12.56 -7.19
C LYS A 116 12.09 -13.93 -7.87
N ASP A 117 11.94 -13.90 -9.19
CA ASP A 117 11.75 -15.05 -10.09
C ASP A 117 12.87 -16.10 -10.08
N ARG A 118 14.05 -15.80 -9.50
CA ARG A 118 15.21 -16.70 -9.45
C ARG A 118 15.40 -17.46 -8.12
N LEU A 119 14.57 -17.20 -7.11
CA LEU A 119 14.68 -17.85 -5.80
C LEU A 119 13.58 -18.90 -5.60
N VAL A 120 14.00 -20.11 -5.25
CA VAL A 120 13.12 -21.27 -5.02
C VAL A 120 13.23 -21.80 -3.61
N TRP A 121 12.16 -22.41 -3.12
CA TRP A 121 12.19 -23.17 -1.87
C TRP A 121 13.21 -24.29 -1.95
N SER A 122 14.02 -24.41 -0.90
CA SER A 122 15.02 -25.46 -0.77
C SER A 122 15.04 -26.01 0.65
N LEU A 123 15.50 -27.25 0.75
CA LEU A 123 15.79 -27.91 2.01
C LEU A 123 17.20 -28.50 1.92
N ALA A 124 18.04 -28.23 2.92
CA ALA A 124 19.46 -28.57 2.87
C ALA A 124 19.70 -30.08 3.02
N ASP A 125 18.95 -30.72 3.89
CA ASP A 125 19.05 -32.13 4.26
C ASP A 125 17.68 -32.66 4.71
N ASP A 126 17.60 -33.96 4.98
CA ASP A 126 16.42 -34.62 5.50
C ASP A 126 16.42 -34.67 7.04
N GLU A 127 17.17 -33.84 7.76
CA GLU A 127 17.11 -33.82 9.22
C GLU A 127 15.85 -33.11 9.74
N ASP A 128 15.35 -33.56 10.89
CA ASP A 128 14.14 -32.99 11.49
C ASP A 128 14.43 -31.62 12.10
N GLY A 129 13.67 -30.60 11.69
CA GLY A 129 13.90 -29.22 12.13
C GLY A 129 14.82 -28.41 11.23
N THR A 130 15.35 -28.99 10.15
CA THR A 130 16.19 -28.27 9.18
C THR A 130 15.42 -27.11 8.55
N PRO A 131 15.93 -25.86 8.62
CA PRO A 131 15.21 -24.71 8.09
C PRO A 131 14.92 -24.81 6.61
N LEU A 132 13.71 -24.39 6.23
CA LEU A 132 13.32 -24.20 4.85
C LEU A 132 13.80 -22.82 4.39
N VAL A 133 14.69 -22.77 3.40
CA VAL A 133 15.35 -21.53 2.96
C VAL A 133 15.28 -21.34 1.45
N PHE A 134 15.57 -20.12 0.99
CA PHE A 134 15.72 -19.85 -0.44
C PHE A 134 17.05 -20.35 -0.99
N ALA A 135 17.01 -20.98 -2.16
CA ALA A 135 18.19 -21.21 -2.98
C ALA A 135 18.06 -20.52 -4.33
N GLN A 136 19.21 -20.22 -4.95
CA GLN A 136 19.22 -19.85 -6.36
C GLN A 136 18.81 -21.08 -7.19
N PHE A 137 17.91 -20.85 -8.15
CA PHE A 137 17.45 -21.91 -9.03
C PHE A 137 18.62 -22.62 -9.71
N ALA A 138 18.71 -23.94 -9.51
CA ALA A 138 19.60 -24.85 -10.20
C ALA A 138 18.90 -26.20 -10.41
N SER A 139 19.42 -27.06 -11.28
CA SER A 139 18.86 -28.40 -11.48
C SER A 139 19.25 -29.32 -10.31
N ASN A 140 18.54 -29.21 -9.19
CA ASN A 140 18.72 -30.04 -8.00
C ASN A 140 17.37 -30.57 -7.50
N GLU A 141 17.34 -31.83 -7.07
CA GLU A 141 16.14 -32.49 -6.54
C GLU A 141 15.67 -31.88 -5.21
N ARG A 142 16.56 -31.23 -4.46
CA ARG A 142 16.24 -30.53 -3.19
C ARG A 142 15.26 -29.37 -3.33
N PHE A 143 15.02 -28.89 -4.56
CA PHE A 143 14.09 -27.77 -4.81
C PHE A 143 12.70 -28.23 -5.22
N ARG A 144 12.51 -29.54 -5.44
CA ARG A 144 11.28 -30.11 -5.98
C ARG A 144 10.35 -30.53 -4.84
N TRP A 145 9.07 -30.21 -4.99
CA TRP A 145 8.02 -30.43 -3.97
C TRP A 145 6.82 -31.15 -4.57
N ASN A 146 6.21 -32.04 -3.78
CA ASN A 146 4.97 -32.75 -4.08
C ASN A 146 3.85 -32.26 -3.16
N PHE A 147 2.66 -32.04 -3.73
CA PHE A 147 1.46 -31.66 -3.01
C PHE A 147 0.50 -32.86 -2.93
N THR A 148 0.37 -33.47 -1.75
CA THR A 148 -0.56 -34.57 -1.53
C THR A 148 -1.84 -34.06 -0.86
N LYS A 149 -2.99 -34.19 -1.54
CA LYS A 149 -4.29 -33.72 -1.02
C LYS A 149 -4.69 -34.52 0.22
N ILE A 150 -5.27 -33.82 1.19
CA ILE A 150 -5.84 -34.39 2.41
C ILE A 150 -7.37 -34.41 2.24
N ASN A 151 -8.00 -35.52 2.62
CA ASN A 151 -9.46 -35.67 2.53
C ASN A 151 -10.15 -34.96 3.70
N ASP A 152 -11.39 -34.49 3.49
CA ASP A 152 -12.13 -33.69 4.47
C ASP A 152 -12.30 -34.40 5.84
N THR A 153 -12.40 -35.74 5.85
CA THR A 153 -12.47 -36.56 7.07
C THR A 153 -11.18 -36.53 7.92
N GLU A 154 -10.01 -36.40 7.29
CA GLU A 154 -8.71 -36.35 8.00
C GLU A 154 -8.46 -34.97 8.62
N ILE A 155 -9.11 -33.92 8.09
CA ILE A 155 -9.05 -32.55 8.62
C ILE A 155 -9.81 -32.44 9.95
N GLU A 156 -10.96 -33.10 10.07
CA GLU A 156 -11.75 -33.13 11.30
C GLU A 156 -10.99 -33.80 12.46
N ASP A 157 -10.17 -34.81 12.18
CA ASP A 157 -9.33 -35.48 13.17
C ASP A 157 -8.18 -34.58 13.67
N VAL A 158 -7.59 -33.76 12.78
CA VAL A 158 -6.59 -32.73 13.15
C VAL A 158 -7.23 -31.65 14.04
N GLN A 159 -8.50 -31.29 13.79
CA GLN A 159 -9.24 -30.32 14.62
C GLN A 159 -9.59 -30.89 16.01
N LYS A 160 -10.01 -32.15 16.08
CA LYS A 160 -10.31 -32.84 17.37
C LYS A 160 -9.07 -33.01 18.24
N ALA A 161 -7.91 -33.30 17.66
CA ALA A 161 -6.65 -33.46 18.40
C ALA A 161 -6.21 -32.18 19.13
N LYS A 162 -6.53 -30.99 18.58
CA LYS A 162 -6.22 -29.69 19.21
C LYS A 162 -7.15 -29.40 20.40
N LEU A 163 -8.45 -29.70 20.27
CA LEU A 163 -9.46 -29.51 21.33
C LEU A 163 -9.18 -30.38 22.57
N LEU A 164 -8.56 -31.56 22.39
CA LEU A 164 -8.17 -32.45 23.48
C LEU A 164 -6.87 -32.01 24.22
N SER A 165 -6.13 -31.05 23.67
CA SER A 165 -4.84 -30.57 24.23
C SER A 165 -4.95 -29.23 24.98
N THR A 166 -6.13 -28.61 25.02
CA THR A 166 -6.37 -27.28 25.59
C THR A 166 -6.92 -27.25 27.01
N ASP A 167 -6.85 -28.35 27.77
CA ASP A 167 -7.13 -28.37 29.21
C ASP A 167 -5.82 -28.40 30.02
N SER A 168 -5.10 -27.27 30.06
CA SER A 168 -4.34 -26.77 31.22
C SER A 168 -3.38 -25.64 30.83
N LEU A 169 -3.50 -24.52 31.55
CA LEU A 169 -2.60 -23.35 31.65
C LEU A 169 -2.30 -22.53 30.38
N ASN A 170 -2.84 -21.31 30.41
CA ASN A 170 -2.42 -20.15 29.63
C ASN A 170 -1.01 -19.71 30.11
N PRO A 171 0.09 -19.78 29.33
CA PRO A 171 1.44 -19.61 29.87
C PRO A 171 2.01 -18.18 29.85
N TYR A 172 1.19 -17.12 29.80
CA TYR A 172 1.69 -15.74 29.76
C TYR A 172 1.00 -14.78 30.74
N ASP A 173 0.68 -15.23 31.94
CA ASP A 173 0.32 -14.33 33.05
C ASP A 173 0.87 -14.89 34.38
N GLU A 174 2.02 -14.39 34.84
CA GLU A 174 2.23 -14.05 36.26
C GLU A 174 3.45 -13.10 36.44
N PRO A 175 3.44 -12.22 37.48
CA PRO A 175 4.33 -11.09 37.63
C PRO A 175 5.58 -11.43 38.45
N ILE A 176 6.75 -10.95 38.02
CA ILE A 176 7.97 -11.02 38.84
C ILE A 176 8.07 -9.75 39.69
N SER A 177 7.74 -9.89 40.98
CA SER A 177 8.16 -8.98 42.05
C SER A 177 9.33 -9.56 42.84
N ASN A 178 10.23 -8.66 43.25
CA ASN A 178 11.35 -8.76 44.21
C ASN A 178 12.74 -8.79 43.58
N SER A 179 13.78 -8.12 44.09
CA SER A 179 13.98 -6.86 44.84
C SER A 179 15.51 -6.72 45.01
N LEU A 180 15.97 -5.48 45.20
CA LEU A 180 17.27 -5.08 45.81
C LEU A 180 18.56 -5.29 44.99
N PHE A 181 19.09 -4.17 44.45
CA PHE A 181 20.39 -3.64 44.87
C PHE A 181 20.43 -2.10 44.72
N SER A 182 20.63 -1.43 45.87
CA SER A 182 21.21 -0.07 46.03
C SER A 182 22.62 -0.03 45.41
N SER A 183 23.28 1.08 45.08
CA SER A 183 23.14 2.53 45.30
C SER A 183 24.27 3.23 44.52
N HIS A 184 24.21 4.56 44.42
CA HIS A 184 25.29 5.52 44.10
C HIS A 184 25.46 6.00 42.64
N LEU A 185 24.98 7.22 42.41
CA LEU A 185 25.67 8.24 41.60
C LEU A 185 26.88 8.78 42.41
N PRO A 186 27.97 9.23 41.75
CA PRO A 186 28.03 10.62 41.32
C PRO A 186 28.67 10.90 39.93
N SER A 187 28.15 11.97 39.33
CA SER A 187 28.73 12.91 38.37
C SER A 187 30.17 12.71 37.87
N ASN A 188 30.34 12.70 36.54
CA ASN A 188 31.31 13.59 35.89
C ASN A 188 30.95 13.93 34.45
N ILE A 189 31.24 15.17 34.11
CA ILE A 189 30.96 15.90 32.87
C ILE A 189 32.11 15.66 31.86
N ASN A 190 31.75 15.65 30.58
CA ASN A 190 32.56 15.60 29.34
C ASN A 190 33.00 14.20 28.87
N ASP A 191 32.27 13.65 27.89
CA ASP A 191 32.79 13.65 26.51
C ASP A 191 31.72 13.25 25.48
N THR A 192 31.76 13.98 24.37
CA THR A 192 30.96 13.83 23.15
C THR A 192 31.17 12.48 22.47
N SER A 193 30.10 11.72 22.24
CA SER A 193 29.87 10.92 21.01
C SER A 193 28.58 10.09 21.10
N THR A 194 27.73 10.24 20.08
CA THR A 194 26.71 9.27 19.63
C THR A 194 25.82 8.61 20.68
N LYS A 195 24.69 9.25 21.03
CA LYS A 195 23.54 8.50 21.55
C LYS A 195 22.86 7.75 20.40
N GLN A 196 23.12 6.45 20.33
CA GLN A 196 22.30 5.46 19.62
C GLN A 196 20.86 5.60 20.11
N TYR A 197 19.99 6.14 19.27
CA TYR A 197 18.56 5.84 19.37
C TYR A 197 18.42 4.37 18.99
N HIS A 198 17.96 3.54 19.93
CA HIS A 198 17.53 2.18 19.61
C HIS A 198 16.44 2.26 18.55
N ASP A 199 16.69 1.64 17.39
CA ASP A 199 15.70 1.41 16.35
C ASP A 199 14.57 0.54 16.93
N PHE A 200 13.49 1.19 17.37
CA PHE A 200 12.20 0.51 17.46
C PHE A 200 11.73 0.23 16.03
N GLN A 201 12.17 -0.90 15.47
CA GLN A 201 11.55 -1.43 14.25
C GLN A 201 10.08 -1.69 14.55
N SER A 202 9.21 -0.90 13.94
CA SER A 202 7.77 -1.04 14.07
C SER A 202 7.35 -2.44 13.63
N GLU A 203 6.60 -3.16 14.47
CA GLU A 203 5.97 -4.46 14.13
C GLU A 203 5.05 -4.38 12.89
N LEU A 204 4.72 -3.16 12.44
CA LEU A 204 3.93 -2.90 11.23
C LEU A 204 4.77 -2.97 9.93
N HIS A 205 6.10 -3.12 10.01
CA HIS A 205 7.04 -3.17 8.88
C HIS A 205 6.77 -2.10 7.79
N TYR A 206 6.40 -0.90 8.20
CA TYR A 206 6.17 0.23 7.31
C TYR A 206 7.48 1.01 7.16
N GLU A 207 8.13 0.92 6.00
CA GLU A 207 9.14 1.89 5.61
C GLU A 207 8.43 3.08 4.96
N ALA A 208 8.77 4.29 5.40
CA ALA A 208 8.35 5.49 4.71
C ALA A 208 8.82 5.41 3.25
N PRO A 209 8.03 5.90 2.26
CA PRO A 209 8.47 5.92 0.88
C PRO A 209 9.83 6.63 0.77
N PRO A 210 10.72 6.19 -0.15
CA PRO A 210 12.04 6.77 -0.27
C PRO A 210 11.94 8.27 -0.53
N PHE A 211 12.87 9.04 0.04
CA PHE A 211 12.92 10.48 -0.20
C PHE A 211 13.01 10.73 -1.72
N PRO A 212 12.15 11.59 -2.29
CA PRO A 212 12.16 11.84 -3.72
C PRO A 212 13.52 12.38 -4.14
N ALA A 213 14.10 11.81 -5.21
CA ALA A 213 15.40 12.24 -5.73
C ALA A 213 15.44 13.74 -6.09
N PHE A 214 14.27 14.32 -6.37
CA PHE A 214 14.07 15.70 -6.76
C PHE A 214 12.85 16.27 -6.05
N LEU A 215 13.07 17.25 -5.15
CA LEU A 215 12.01 18.00 -4.48
C LEU A 215 12.29 19.50 -4.70
N PHE A 216 11.46 20.14 -5.52
CA PHE A 216 11.60 21.56 -5.84
C PHE A 216 10.34 22.32 -5.48
N GLY A 217 10.52 23.44 -4.79
CA GLY A 217 9.43 24.21 -4.22
C GLY A 217 8.71 23.47 -3.09
N ARG A 218 7.77 24.17 -2.45
CA ARG A 218 7.03 23.71 -1.27
C ARG A 218 7.85 23.65 0.02
N ASP A 219 9.04 24.26 0.04
CA ASP A 219 9.88 24.38 1.23
C ASP A 219 9.13 25.02 2.40
N ASP A 220 8.39 26.10 2.13
CA ASP A 220 7.55 26.77 3.12
C ASP A 220 6.44 25.85 3.66
N PHE A 221 5.85 25.03 2.79
CA PHE A 221 4.79 24.09 3.17
C PHE A 221 5.35 22.98 4.07
N VAL A 222 6.48 22.38 3.68
CA VAL A 222 7.17 21.34 4.46
C VAL A 222 7.62 21.91 5.80
N THR A 223 8.25 23.09 5.80
CA THR A 223 8.70 23.79 7.01
C THR A 223 7.52 24.06 7.94
N THR A 224 6.39 24.52 7.41
CA THR A 224 5.19 24.77 8.20
C THR A 224 4.61 23.48 8.79
N ALA A 225 4.53 22.41 8.00
CA ALA A 225 4.04 21.11 8.47
C ALA A 225 4.92 20.55 9.59
N VAL A 226 6.24 20.54 9.39
CA VAL A 226 7.22 20.11 10.40
C VAL A 226 7.11 20.96 11.66
N HIS A 227 7.04 22.28 11.51
CA HIS A 227 6.87 23.19 12.65
C HIS A 227 5.57 22.90 13.43
N LEU A 228 4.45 22.67 12.75
CA LEU A 228 3.17 22.35 13.42
C LEU A 228 3.22 21.01 14.16
N ILE A 229 3.89 20.00 13.60
CA ILE A 229 4.10 18.70 14.27
C ILE A 229 4.90 18.88 15.55
N LEU A 230 6.03 19.60 15.47
CA LEU A 230 6.95 19.76 16.59
C LEU A 230 6.41 20.70 17.69
N SER A 231 5.67 21.75 17.31
CA SER A 231 5.21 22.77 18.25
C SER A 231 3.85 22.48 18.90
N LYS A 232 3.05 21.53 18.36
CA LYS A 232 1.67 21.30 18.82
C LYS A 232 1.32 19.82 19.01
N PRO A 233 2.02 19.06 19.88
CA PRO A 233 1.68 17.66 20.15
C PRO A 233 0.41 17.52 21.02
N PRO A 234 -0.51 16.58 20.70
CA PRO A 234 -0.59 15.82 19.46
C PRO A 234 -1.02 16.71 18.28
N ALA A 235 -0.26 16.68 17.18
CA ALA A 235 -0.65 17.42 15.98
C ALA A 235 -1.63 16.60 15.14
N ARG A 236 -2.62 17.24 14.54
CA ARG A 236 -3.57 16.64 13.61
C ARG A 236 -3.56 17.49 12.35
N LEU A 237 -2.94 16.97 11.29
CA LEU A 237 -2.70 17.69 10.05
C LEU A 237 -3.30 16.92 8.86
N ALA A 238 -3.87 17.67 7.92
CA ALA A 238 -4.36 17.14 6.65
C ALA A 238 -3.61 17.83 5.51
N ILE A 239 -2.89 17.04 4.71
CA ILE A 239 -2.28 17.46 3.45
C ILE A 239 -3.32 17.20 2.35
N LEU A 240 -3.87 18.27 1.81
CA LEU A 240 -4.93 18.23 0.79
C LEU A 240 -4.35 18.65 -0.56
N GLY A 241 -4.74 18.06 -1.68
CA GLY A 241 -4.23 18.52 -2.97
C GLY A 241 -4.87 17.86 -4.21
N PRO A 242 -4.47 18.29 -5.42
CA PRO A 242 -4.82 17.61 -6.66
C PRO A 242 -4.21 16.21 -6.70
N GLY A 243 -4.98 15.21 -7.15
CA GLY A 243 -4.62 13.80 -7.04
C GLY A 243 -3.36 13.40 -7.81
N GLY A 244 -2.39 12.83 -7.10
CA GLY A 244 -1.36 11.95 -7.66
C GLY A 244 -1.86 10.51 -7.68
N VAL A 245 -1.23 9.66 -8.50
CA VAL A 245 -1.53 8.23 -8.55
C VAL A 245 -0.67 7.52 -7.52
N ASP A 246 -1.28 6.73 -6.63
CA ASP A 246 -0.73 5.41 -6.28
C ASP A 246 -1.79 4.43 -5.76
N ILE A 247 -1.47 3.14 -5.89
CA ILE A 247 -2.31 1.95 -5.88
C ILE A 247 -2.39 1.34 -4.47
N GLN A 248 -3.58 0.86 -4.10
CA GLN A 248 -3.94 0.39 -2.76
C GLN A 248 -3.25 -0.92 -2.33
N GLN A 249 -2.85 -0.98 -1.05
CA GLN A 249 -2.84 -2.21 -0.26
C GLN A 249 -3.50 -1.95 1.10
N GLN A 250 -4.62 -2.62 1.40
CA GLN A 250 -5.29 -2.52 2.70
C GLN A 250 -4.79 -3.63 3.65
N ARG A 251 -4.43 -3.25 4.89
CA ARG A 251 -4.09 -4.15 6.01
C ARG A 251 -4.89 -3.78 7.28
N PRO A 252 -5.10 -4.71 8.23
CA PRO A 252 -6.17 -4.60 9.23
C PRO A 252 -5.85 -3.71 10.45
N LEU A 253 -6.84 -2.88 10.83
CA LEU A 253 -6.83 -1.89 11.92
C LEU A 253 -6.57 -2.42 13.35
N SER A 254 -6.62 -3.73 13.57
CA SER A 254 -6.48 -4.32 14.92
C SER A 254 -5.04 -4.27 15.44
N VAL A 255 -4.05 -4.51 14.57
CA VAL A 255 -2.62 -4.47 14.93
C VAL A 255 -2.18 -3.05 15.28
N LEU A 256 -2.77 -2.06 14.62
CA LEU A 256 -2.52 -0.65 14.89
C LEU A 256 -2.91 -0.26 16.32
N LYS A 257 -4.01 -0.81 16.86
CA LYS A 257 -4.47 -0.45 18.20
C LYS A 257 -3.50 -0.93 19.28
N ASP A 258 -3.12 -2.20 19.24
CA ASP A 258 -2.22 -2.79 20.22
C ASP A 258 -0.83 -2.12 20.18
N PHE A 259 -0.35 -1.75 18.99
CA PHE A 259 0.88 -0.97 18.84
C PHE A 259 0.76 0.43 19.45
N LEU A 260 -0.33 1.15 19.19
CA LEU A 260 -0.55 2.50 19.73
C LEU A 260 -0.69 2.51 21.26
N ASP A 261 -1.26 1.46 21.84
CA ASP A 261 -1.39 1.30 23.30
C ASP A 261 -0.02 1.13 23.99
N THR A 262 1.01 0.65 23.28
CA THR A 262 2.37 0.42 23.82
C THR A 262 3.32 1.61 23.65
N MET A 263 2.98 2.61 22.83
CA MET A 263 3.89 3.69 22.46
C MET A 263 3.50 5.02 23.14
N PRO A 264 4.42 5.67 23.87
CA PRO A 264 4.12 6.93 24.58
C PRO A 264 3.96 8.13 23.63
N LEU A 265 4.51 8.05 22.42
CA LEU A 265 4.39 9.06 21.39
C LEU A 265 4.40 8.37 20.01
N ALA A 266 3.36 8.59 19.22
CA ALA A 266 3.24 7.99 17.89
C ALA A 266 2.81 9.04 16.86
N LEU A 267 3.37 8.95 15.65
CA LEU A 267 2.91 9.64 14.45
C LEU A 267 2.28 8.61 13.51
N LEU A 268 0.98 8.73 13.29
CA LEU A 268 0.25 7.92 12.33
C LEU A 268 0.07 8.71 11.03
N VAL A 269 0.61 8.18 9.94
CA VAL A 269 0.44 8.74 8.59
C VAL A 269 -0.53 7.88 7.81
N LEU A 270 -1.63 8.46 7.33
CA LEU A 270 -2.63 7.79 6.50
C LEU A 270 -2.60 8.40 5.10
N ASP A 271 -2.09 7.63 4.14
CA ASP A 271 -2.04 8.05 2.74
C ASP A 271 -3.35 7.70 2.01
N ASN A 272 -3.78 8.55 1.07
CA ASN A 272 -5.03 8.41 0.31
C ASN A 272 -6.25 8.11 1.21
N PHE A 273 -6.40 8.90 2.27
CA PHE A 273 -7.37 8.68 3.34
C PHE A 273 -8.82 8.59 2.85
N GLU A 274 -9.17 9.24 1.74
CA GLU A 274 -10.48 9.15 1.10
C GLU A 274 -10.93 7.70 0.83
N THR A 275 -9.98 6.80 0.54
CA THR A 275 -10.28 5.39 0.27
C THR A 275 -10.87 4.65 1.48
N ILE A 276 -10.46 5.05 2.69
CA ILE A 276 -10.96 4.52 3.96
C ILE A 276 -12.21 5.32 4.40
N TRP A 277 -12.19 6.63 4.18
CA TRP A 277 -13.22 7.56 4.64
C TRP A 277 -14.54 7.45 3.87
N GLU A 278 -14.47 7.21 2.56
CA GLU A 278 -15.64 7.16 1.67
C GLU A 278 -16.26 5.76 1.57
N SER A 279 -15.57 4.72 2.00
CA SER A 279 -15.98 3.32 1.79
C SER A 279 -16.94 2.78 2.87
N ASP A 280 -16.89 3.26 4.13
CA ASP A 280 -17.75 2.76 5.21
C ASP A 280 -17.86 3.73 6.41
N GLN A 281 -19.08 4.08 6.83
CA GLN A 281 -19.33 4.86 8.05
C GLN A 281 -18.78 4.19 9.32
N HIS A 282 -18.65 2.86 9.32
CA HIS A 282 -18.12 2.10 10.45
C HIS A 282 -16.61 2.32 10.64
N ASN A 283 -15.86 2.62 9.57
CA ASN A 283 -14.43 2.92 9.66
C ASN A 283 -14.17 4.33 10.22
N ASN A 284 -15.07 5.27 9.93
CA ASN A 284 -15.03 6.64 10.48
C ASN A 284 -15.17 6.61 12.01
N LEU A 285 -16.10 5.80 12.52
CA LEU A 285 -16.26 5.57 13.95
C LEU A 285 -15.04 4.91 14.60
N LYS A 286 -14.34 4.01 13.91
CA LYS A 286 -13.11 3.38 14.42
C LYS A 286 -11.97 4.40 14.54
N LEU A 287 -11.80 5.29 13.56
CA LEU A 287 -10.79 6.34 13.62
C LEU A 287 -11.09 7.35 14.74
N MET A 288 -12.35 7.75 14.89
CA MET A 288 -12.77 8.62 15.99
C MET A 288 -12.49 7.96 17.34
N LYS A 289 -12.81 6.67 17.49
CA LYS A 289 -12.47 5.89 18.71
C LYS A 289 -10.96 5.82 18.97
N LEU A 290 -10.13 5.65 17.92
CA LEU A 290 -8.68 5.66 18.05
C LEU A 290 -8.17 7.02 18.55
N GLN A 291 -8.73 8.12 18.03
CA GLN A 291 -8.40 9.48 18.44
C GLN A 291 -8.80 9.77 19.90
N ASP A 292 -9.98 9.33 20.31
CA ASP A 292 -10.48 9.51 21.67
C ASP A 292 -9.67 8.69 22.69
N SER A 293 -9.25 7.49 22.30
CA SER A 293 -8.50 6.57 23.16
C SER A 293 -7.04 7.00 23.34
N HIS A 294 -6.43 7.64 22.33
CA HIS A 294 -5.01 7.99 22.34
C HIS A 294 -4.79 9.50 22.22
N LYS A 295 -4.91 10.22 23.34
CA LYS A 295 -4.76 11.69 23.38
C LYS A 295 -3.37 12.22 23.05
N GLN A 296 -2.35 11.37 22.90
CA GLN A 296 -0.99 11.74 22.51
C GLN A 296 -0.66 11.37 21.05
N LEU A 297 -1.61 10.77 20.33
CA LEU A 297 -1.43 10.35 18.95
C LEU A 297 -1.41 11.55 17.99
N THR A 298 -0.28 11.76 17.34
CA THR A 298 -0.16 12.70 16.23
C THR A 298 -0.64 12.02 14.95
N ILE A 299 -1.51 12.69 14.18
CA ILE A 299 -2.09 12.17 12.95
C ILE A 299 -1.76 13.10 11.79
N LEU A 300 -1.22 12.51 10.73
CA LEU A 300 -1.05 13.14 9.44
C LEU A 300 -1.86 12.36 8.42
N ILE A 301 -2.74 13.04 7.68
CA ILE A 301 -3.44 12.41 6.56
C ILE A 301 -3.04 13.08 5.25
N THR A 302 -3.03 12.31 4.17
CA THR A 302 -3.06 12.83 2.81
C THR A 302 -4.42 12.49 2.20
N MET A 303 -4.95 13.39 1.39
CA MET A 303 -6.13 13.08 0.58
C MET A 303 -6.26 14.00 -0.62
N ARG A 304 -7.02 13.52 -1.59
CA ARG A 304 -7.51 14.37 -2.69
C ARG A 304 -8.47 15.43 -2.18
N GLY A 305 -8.49 16.55 -2.90
CA GLY A 305 -9.46 17.62 -2.69
C GLY A 305 -8.94 18.80 -1.91
N PHE A 306 -9.87 19.71 -1.60
CA PHE A 306 -9.59 21.00 -0.97
C PHE A 306 -10.36 21.20 0.34
N LEU A 307 -11.16 20.21 0.75
CA LEU A 307 -11.93 20.23 1.99
C LEU A 307 -11.42 19.16 2.95
N ARG A 308 -11.21 19.56 4.21
CA ARG A 308 -10.83 18.62 5.27
C ARG A 308 -12.00 17.69 5.57
N PRO A 309 -11.76 16.42 5.91
CA PRO A 309 -12.83 15.51 6.30
C PRO A 309 -13.31 15.84 7.71
N ALA A 310 -14.54 15.39 8.04
CA ALA A 310 -15.04 15.38 9.41
C ALA A 310 -14.94 16.74 10.13
N VAL A 311 -15.23 17.84 9.42
CA VAL A 311 -15.23 19.19 9.99
C VAL A 311 -16.31 19.26 11.09
N GLY A 312 -15.87 19.28 12.35
CA GLY A 312 -16.73 19.25 13.53
C GLY A 312 -16.46 18.06 14.45
N ASP A 313 -16.07 16.93 13.85
CA ASP A 313 -15.80 15.66 14.53
C ASP A 313 -14.30 15.51 14.87
N ILE A 314 -13.41 15.95 13.97
CA ILE A 314 -11.96 15.94 14.18
C ILE A 314 -11.47 17.36 14.52
N ARG A 315 -10.75 17.48 15.63
CA ARG A 315 -10.09 18.73 16.05
C ARG A 315 -8.75 18.93 15.34
N TRP A 316 -8.81 19.37 14.09
CA TRP A 316 -7.62 19.71 13.28
C TRP A 316 -6.76 20.80 13.93
N THR A 317 -5.44 20.61 13.96
CA THR A 317 -4.48 21.57 14.54
C THR A 317 -4.55 22.91 13.82
N GLN A 318 -4.57 23.99 14.59
CA GLN A 318 -4.64 25.37 14.09
C GLN A 318 -3.30 26.10 14.29
N PRO A 319 -2.84 26.97 13.36
CA PRO A 319 -3.46 27.21 12.06
C PRO A 319 -3.36 25.96 11.19
N ALA A 320 -4.42 25.65 10.47
CA ALA A 320 -4.46 24.46 9.63
C ALA A 320 -3.62 24.67 8.36
N LEU A 321 -3.03 23.59 7.86
CA LEU A 321 -2.28 23.63 6.60
C LEU A 321 -3.21 24.00 5.45
N GLU A 322 -2.78 24.96 4.63
CA GLU A 322 -3.46 25.30 3.38
C GLU A 322 -3.38 24.13 2.39
N PRO A 323 -4.37 23.93 1.51
CA PRO A 323 -4.27 22.89 0.48
C PRO A 323 -3.02 23.08 -0.38
N LEU A 324 -2.34 21.97 -0.66
CA LEU A 324 -1.16 21.86 -1.50
C LEU A 324 -1.47 22.40 -2.90
N GLN A 325 -0.71 23.41 -3.29
CA GLN A 325 -0.84 24.02 -4.61
C GLN A 325 -0.01 23.25 -5.65
N VAL A 326 -0.31 23.50 -6.92
CA VAL A 326 0.57 23.14 -8.04
C VAL A 326 1.93 23.84 -7.90
N LEU A 327 2.95 23.39 -8.64
CA LEU A 327 4.25 24.02 -8.58
C LEU A 327 4.18 25.45 -9.14
N THR A 328 5.05 26.33 -8.66
CA THR A 328 5.32 27.59 -9.38
C THR A 328 5.97 27.27 -10.73
N SER A 329 5.86 28.18 -11.70
CA SER A 329 6.50 27.99 -13.01
C SER A 329 8.00 27.70 -12.85
N ASP A 330 8.70 28.48 -12.02
CA ASP A 330 10.12 28.27 -11.73
C ASP A 330 10.43 26.89 -11.13
N ALA A 331 9.63 26.43 -10.15
CA ALA A 331 9.82 25.11 -9.54
C ALA A 331 9.51 23.97 -10.52
N ALA A 332 8.53 24.15 -11.40
CA ALA A 332 8.22 23.19 -12.46
C ALA A 332 9.35 23.10 -13.49
N ILE A 333 9.93 24.24 -13.89
CA ILE A 333 11.10 24.30 -14.79
C ILE A 333 12.31 23.60 -14.13
N GLN A 334 12.57 23.86 -12.85
CA GLN A 334 13.63 23.20 -12.10
C GLN A 334 13.41 21.69 -12.03
N ALA A 335 12.18 21.25 -11.73
CA ALA A 335 11.83 19.82 -11.70
C ALA A 335 12.06 19.15 -13.06
N PHE A 336 11.70 19.81 -14.17
CA PHE A 336 11.96 19.30 -15.51
C PHE A 336 13.47 19.18 -15.78
N LYS A 337 14.22 20.26 -15.54
CA LYS A 337 15.67 20.33 -15.81
C LYS A 337 16.48 19.34 -14.97
N ALA A 338 16.01 19.01 -13.77
CA ALA A 338 16.66 18.03 -12.90
C ALA A 338 16.58 16.59 -13.42
N ILE A 339 15.51 16.26 -14.14
CA ILE A 339 15.31 14.95 -14.75
C ILE A 339 15.95 14.89 -16.14
N THR A 340 15.80 15.97 -16.91
CA THR A 340 16.30 16.07 -18.28
C THR A 340 17.21 17.28 -18.39
N PRO A 341 18.53 17.07 -18.32
CA PRO A 341 19.50 18.13 -18.52
C PRO A 341 19.41 18.60 -19.98
N ILE A 342 18.80 19.77 -20.20
CA ILE A 342 18.64 20.37 -21.52
C ILE A 342 19.59 21.57 -21.67
N ASN A 343 20.13 21.73 -22.88
CA ASN A 343 20.94 22.90 -23.26
C ASN A 343 20.09 24.00 -23.91
N ASP A 344 18.94 23.63 -24.47
CA ASP A 344 17.97 24.52 -25.09
C ASP A 344 16.66 24.45 -24.29
N ASP A 345 16.32 25.53 -23.59
CA ASP A 345 15.10 25.67 -22.80
C ASP A 345 14.03 26.49 -23.53
N THR A 346 14.16 26.68 -24.85
CA THR A 346 13.16 27.35 -25.69
C THR A 346 11.79 26.69 -25.54
N ASP A 347 10.79 27.50 -25.17
CA ASP A 347 9.40 27.10 -24.90
C ASP A 347 9.20 26.16 -23.69
N LEU A 348 10.21 25.93 -22.85
CA LEU A 348 10.04 25.09 -21.66
C LEU A 348 9.03 25.69 -20.67
N ASP A 349 9.10 27.00 -20.46
CA ASP A 349 8.14 27.81 -19.70
C ASP A 349 6.70 27.57 -20.19
N LYS A 350 6.48 27.68 -21.50
CA LYS A 350 5.17 27.40 -22.11
C LYS A 350 4.76 25.93 -21.97
N LEU A 351 5.73 25.01 -22.06
CA LEU A 351 5.48 23.57 -21.88
C LEU A 351 4.98 23.25 -20.48
N VAL A 352 5.67 23.71 -19.43
CA VAL A 352 5.23 23.45 -18.04
C VAL A 352 3.93 24.19 -17.71
N GLU A 353 3.72 25.39 -18.25
CA GLU A 353 2.44 26.11 -18.11
C GLU A 353 1.30 25.38 -18.82
N SER A 354 1.56 24.73 -19.96
CA SER A 354 0.54 23.97 -20.71
C SER A 354 0.02 22.73 -19.96
N VAL A 355 0.72 22.29 -18.92
CA VAL A 355 0.30 21.21 -18.00
C VAL A 355 -0.05 21.74 -16.60
N ASP A 356 -0.41 23.02 -16.48
CA ASP A 356 -0.81 23.68 -15.23
C ASP A 356 0.25 23.55 -14.10
N CYS A 357 1.53 23.33 -14.45
CA CYS A 357 2.62 23.07 -13.50
C CYS A 357 2.32 21.92 -12.52
N LEU A 358 1.53 20.93 -12.94
CA LEU A 358 1.23 19.73 -12.15
C LEU A 358 2.49 18.87 -12.00
N PRO A 359 3.00 18.60 -10.78
CA PRO A 359 4.29 17.93 -10.58
C PRO A 359 4.41 16.61 -11.36
N LEU A 360 3.38 15.76 -11.31
CA LEU A 360 3.41 14.47 -12.00
C LEU A 360 3.44 14.63 -13.53
N ALA A 361 2.68 15.58 -14.09
CA ALA A 361 2.67 15.83 -15.52
C ALA A 361 4.04 16.37 -16.00
N VAL A 362 4.64 17.27 -15.22
CA VAL A 362 5.99 17.81 -15.48
C VAL A 362 7.03 16.69 -15.47
N VAL A 363 6.99 15.78 -14.48
CA VAL A 363 7.90 14.63 -14.39
C VAL A 363 7.74 13.69 -15.60
N LEU A 364 6.50 13.41 -16.01
CA LEU A 364 6.24 12.56 -17.18
C LEU A 364 6.76 13.19 -18.47
N LEU A 365 6.52 14.49 -18.69
CA LEU A 365 7.08 15.22 -19.82
C LEU A 365 8.61 15.26 -19.78
N ALA A 366 9.21 15.42 -18.61
CA ALA A 366 10.66 15.40 -18.46
C ALA A 366 11.24 14.05 -18.89
N HIS A 367 10.69 12.92 -18.42
CA HIS A 367 11.14 11.60 -18.87
C HIS A 367 11.02 11.40 -20.39
N LEU A 368 10.02 11.98 -21.05
CA LEU A 368 9.94 11.98 -22.51
C LEU A 368 11.07 12.79 -23.16
N GLY A 369 11.45 13.92 -22.54
CA GLY A 369 12.59 14.73 -22.97
C GLY A 369 13.94 14.01 -22.90
N GLN A 370 14.08 12.98 -22.04
CA GLN A 370 15.31 12.15 -21.99
C GLN A 370 15.54 11.37 -23.29
N MET A 371 14.54 11.25 -24.16
CA MET A 371 14.63 10.63 -25.48
C MET A 371 15.14 11.59 -26.57
N ASN A 372 15.92 12.62 -26.18
CA ASN A 372 16.43 13.68 -27.06
C ASN A 372 15.34 14.49 -27.79
N ILE A 373 14.17 14.64 -27.17
CA ILE A 373 13.08 15.46 -27.70
C ILE A 373 13.16 16.85 -27.05
N SER A 374 13.21 17.91 -27.84
CA SER A 374 13.32 19.27 -27.31
C SER A 374 12.01 19.73 -26.62
N PRO A 375 12.05 20.69 -25.68
CA PRO A 375 10.83 21.21 -25.06
C PRO A 375 9.82 21.77 -26.07
N SER A 376 10.28 22.43 -27.13
CA SER A 376 9.42 22.95 -28.20
C SER A 376 8.74 21.82 -29.00
N GLU A 377 9.43 20.68 -29.21
CA GLU A 377 8.84 19.49 -29.83
C GLU A 377 7.84 18.80 -28.91
N LEU A 378 8.17 18.65 -27.61
CA LEU A 378 7.24 18.13 -26.61
C LEU A 378 5.99 19.00 -26.51
N LEU A 379 6.12 20.33 -26.58
CA LEU A 379 4.98 21.24 -26.59
C LEU A 379 4.10 21.05 -27.82
N LYS A 380 4.70 20.91 -29.00
CA LYS A 380 3.95 20.60 -30.23
C LYS A 380 3.24 19.25 -30.14
N MET A 381 3.91 18.23 -29.62
CA MET A 381 3.34 16.89 -29.42
C MET A 381 2.19 16.95 -28.41
N TRP A 382 2.36 17.64 -27.28
CA TRP A 382 1.33 17.83 -26.26
C TRP A 382 0.10 18.54 -26.82
N LEU A 383 0.28 19.66 -27.54
CA LEU A 383 -0.84 20.40 -28.14
C LEU A 383 -1.55 19.58 -29.22
N LYS A 384 -0.81 18.81 -30.02
CA LYS A 384 -1.37 17.92 -31.04
C LYS A 384 -2.14 16.75 -30.42
N GLU A 385 -1.59 16.11 -29.39
CA GLU A 385 -2.25 15.00 -28.70
C GLU A 385 -3.46 15.49 -27.92
N HIS A 386 -3.38 16.64 -27.26
CA HIS A 386 -4.50 17.27 -26.56
C HIS A 386 -5.66 17.59 -27.51
N THR A 387 -5.37 18.02 -28.74
CA THR A 387 -6.40 18.25 -29.78
C THR A 387 -6.91 16.94 -30.41
N ALA A 388 -6.07 15.90 -30.48
CA ALA A 388 -6.48 14.55 -30.90
C ALA A 388 -7.40 13.87 -29.86
N LEU A 389 -7.10 14.00 -28.56
CA LEU A 389 -7.93 13.52 -27.46
C LEU A 389 -9.30 14.21 -27.41
N LEU A 390 -9.38 15.48 -27.84
CA LEU A 390 -10.64 16.20 -28.00
C LEU A 390 -11.47 15.72 -29.22
N SER A 391 -10.88 14.99 -30.16
CA SER A 391 -11.51 14.57 -31.42
C SER A 391 -11.66 13.05 -31.61
N ALA A 392 -10.96 12.22 -30.84
CA ALA A 392 -10.98 10.76 -30.95
C ALA A 392 -11.46 10.07 -29.66
N ASN A 393 -12.54 9.31 -29.77
CA ASN A 393 -13.09 8.48 -28.68
C ASN A 393 -12.35 7.14 -28.51
N ASN A 394 -11.07 7.04 -28.87
CA ASN A 394 -10.32 5.77 -28.90
C ASN A 394 -8.86 5.94 -28.42
N GLY A 395 -8.60 5.42 -27.22
CA GLY A 395 -7.54 4.42 -26.99
C GLY A 395 -6.06 4.82 -27.04
N SER A 396 -5.50 5.01 -25.84
CA SER A 396 -4.09 4.81 -25.41
C SER A 396 -3.09 5.98 -25.55
N LYS A 397 -2.97 6.80 -24.49
CA LYS A 397 -1.77 6.93 -23.63
C LYS A 397 -1.83 8.19 -22.73
N SER A 398 -2.38 8.04 -21.52
CA SER A 398 -1.72 8.42 -20.26
C SER A 398 -2.40 7.68 -19.10
N ALA A 399 -2.13 6.37 -18.97
CA ALA A 399 -2.88 5.49 -18.08
C ALA A 399 -2.97 6.03 -16.64
N CYS A 400 -1.92 6.65 -16.10
CA CYS A 400 -1.91 7.16 -14.73
C CYS A 400 -2.86 8.36 -14.53
N LEU A 401 -2.79 9.37 -15.40
CA LEU A 401 -3.58 10.59 -15.23
C LEU A 401 -5.06 10.36 -15.58
N GLU A 402 -5.32 9.64 -16.68
CA GLU A 402 -6.67 9.22 -17.06
C GLU A 402 -7.31 8.33 -15.99
N THR A 403 -6.56 7.37 -15.42
CA THR A 403 -7.03 6.56 -14.29
C THR A 403 -7.30 7.42 -13.05
N SER A 404 -6.45 8.42 -12.75
CA SER A 404 -6.67 9.31 -11.60
C SER A 404 -7.96 10.11 -11.72
N ILE A 405 -8.24 10.67 -12.90
CA ILE A 405 -9.46 11.43 -13.19
C ILE A 405 -10.67 10.51 -13.21
N SER A 406 -10.56 9.35 -13.87
CA SER A 406 -11.61 8.33 -13.94
C SER A 406 -12.01 7.86 -12.53
N LEU A 407 -11.04 7.59 -11.66
CA LEU A 407 -11.29 7.27 -10.25
C LEU A 407 -12.01 8.40 -9.51
N SER A 408 -11.64 9.67 -9.73
CA SER A 408 -12.34 10.81 -9.12
C SER A 408 -13.76 10.97 -9.66
N LEU A 409 -13.99 10.76 -10.96
CA LEU A 409 -15.32 10.81 -11.59
C LEU A 409 -16.22 9.65 -11.16
N GLN A 410 -15.66 8.47 -10.93
CA GLN A 410 -16.33 7.25 -10.48
C GLN A 410 -16.43 7.15 -8.95
N SER A 411 -15.99 8.19 -8.22
CA SER A 411 -16.03 8.18 -6.76
C SER A 411 -17.48 8.13 -6.24
N PRO A 412 -17.73 7.51 -5.08
CA PRO A 412 -19.06 7.49 -4.46
C PRO A 412 -19.63 8.90 -4.25
N ILE A 413 -18.78 9.88 -3.92
CA ILE A 413 -19.18 11.28 -3.72
C ILE A 413 -19.75 11.90 -5.01
N MET A 414 -19.16 11.60 -6.16
CA MET A 414 -19.69 12.04 -7.46
C MET A 414 -21.03 11.39 -7.77
N HIS A 415 -21.16 10.08 -7.53
CA HIS A 415 -22.40 9.34 -7.79
C HIS A 415 -23.55 9.74 -6.85
N GLN A 416 -23.26 10.07 -5.60
CA GLN A 416 -24.25 10.52 -4.62
C GLN A 416 -24.81 11.92 -4.93
N ASN A 417 -24.11 12.73 -5.73
CA ASN A 417 -24.54 14.07 -6.09
C ASN A 417 -24.94 14.17 -7.57
N GLN A 418 -26.24 14.11 -7.83
CA GLN A 418 -26.83 14.18 -9.18
C GLN A 418 -26.46 15.43 -10.00
N HIS A 419 -26.02 16.52 -9.34
CA HIS A 419 -25.69 17.79 -10.01
C HIS A 419 -24.19 18.03 -10.16
N ALA A 420 -23.33 17.26 -9.47
CA ALA A 420 -21.88 17.44 -9.49
C ALA A 420 -21.31 17.32 -10.90
N LEU A 421 -21.69 16.29 -11.65
CA LEU A 421 -21.23 16.10 -13.03
C LEU A 421 -21.72 17.21 -13.97
N LYS A 422 -22.97 17.67 -13.81
CA LYS A 422 -23.53 18.78 -14.60
C LYS A 422 -22.73 20.07 -14.36
N LEU A 423 -22.41 20.36 -13.09
CA LEU A 423 -21.63 21.54 -12.74
C LEU A 423 -20.19 21.45 -13.20
N LEU A 424 -19.57 20.28 -13.06
CA LEU A 424 -18.23 20.05 -13.57
C LEU A 424 -18.16 20.39 -15.06
N LYS A 425 -19.09 19.87 -15.87
CA LYS A 425 -19.17 20.19 -17.31
C LYS A 425 -19.26 21.69 -17.56
N ILE A 426 -20.15 22.39 -16.84
CA ILE A 426 -20.30 23.85 -16.98
C ILE A 426 -18.99 24.59 -16.65
N ILE A 427 -18.30 24.21 -15.57
CA ILE A 427 -17.03 24.83 -15.17
C ILE A 427 -15.94 24.50 -16.20
N CYS A 428 -15.95 23.31 -16.83
CA CYS A 428 -15.04 22.96 -17.92
C CYS A 428 -15.21 23.88 -19.14
N TYR A 429 -16.42 24.41 -19.42
CA TYR A 429 -16.60 25.40 -20.49
C TYR A 429 -16.13 26.81 -20.12
N LEU A 430 -15.68 27.04 -18.87
CA LEU A 430 -15.30 28.35 -18.34
C LEU A 430 -13.82 28.37 -17.91
N PRO A 431 -12.87 28.52 -18.86
CA PRO A 431 -11.43 28.38 -18.60
C PRO A 431 -10.86 29.42 -17.62
N ALA A 432 -11.49 30.60 -17.53
CA ALA A 432 -11.16 31.64 -16.56
C ALA A 432 -11.76 31.39 -15.15
N GLY A 433 -12.39 30.22 -14.97
CA GLY A 433 -13.20 29.88 -13.80
C GLY A 433 -14.48 30.69 -13.70
N VAL A 434 -15.28 30.36 -12.69
CA VAL A 434 -16.63 30.92 -12.51
C VAL A 434 -16.91 31.23 -11.06
N LYS A 435 -17.65 32.32 -10.79
CA LYS A 435 -18.06 32.72 -9.44
C LYS A 435 -19.20 31.82 -8.95
N ASN A 436 -19.19 31.49 -7.67
CA ASN A 436 -20.25 30.68 -7.03
C ASN A 436 -21.65 31.27 -7.26
N ASP A 437 -21.78 32.59 -7.13
CA ASP A 437 -23.07 33.30 -7.25
C ASP A 437 -23.67 33.26 -8.66
N ASN A 438 -22.88 32.94 -9.68
CA ASN A 438 -23.39 32.83 -11.05
C ASN A 438 -23.70 31.37 -11.42
N LEU A 439 -23.19 30.41 -10.64
CA LEU A 439 -23.20 29.00 -11.00
C LEU A 439 -24.61 28.41 -10.99
N TYR A 440 -25.42 28.79 -9.99
CA TYR A 440 -26.78 28.30 -9.85
C TYR A 440 -27.70 28.81 -10.97
N HIS A 441 -27.47 30.05 -11.45
CA HIS A 441 -28.17 30.62 -12.59
C HIS A 441 -27.82 29.91 -13.91
N ILE A 442 -26.53 29.60 -14.13
CA ILE A 442 -26.07 28.94 -15.37
C ILE A 442 -26.54 27.48 -15.40
N ALA A 443 -26.51 26.81 -14.26
CA ALA A 443 -26.85 25.40 -14.15
C ALA A 443 -28.35 25.13 -14.00
N ASP A 444 -29.18 26.17 -13.88
CA ASP A 444 -30.62 26.09 -13.63
C ASP A 444 -30.95 25.12 -12.47
N ILE A 445 -30.28 25.33 -11.34
CA ILE A 445 -30.48 24.56 -10.12
C ILE A 445 -30.54 25.50 -8.92
N THR A 446 -31.14 25.03 -7.82
CA THR A 446 -31.21 25.86 -6.61
C THR A 446 -29.83 26.12 -6.02
N GLN A 447 -29.68 27.26 -5.35
CA GLN A 447 -28.42 27.66 -4.72
C GLN A 447 -27.91 26.61 -3.73
N LEU A 448 -28.80 25.98 -2.95
CA LEU A 448 -28.44 24.91 -2.03
C LEU A 448 -27.86 23.67 -2.73
N MET A 449 -28.47 23.24 -3.84
CA MET A 449 -27.99 22.09 -4.60
C MET A 449 -26.67 22.40 -5.32
N THR A 450 -26.50 23.65 -5.76
CA THR A 450 -25.25 24.16 -6.32
C THR A 450 -24.13 24.04 -5.29
N LEU A 451 -24.35 24.52 -4.07
CA LEU A 451 -23.36 24.44 -2.99
C LEU A 451 -22.97 23.00 -2.67
N LYS A 452 -23.94 22.08 -2.56
CA LYS A 452 -23.66 20.65 -2.32
C LYS A 452 -22.85 20.00 -3.44
N ALA A 453 -23.16 20.34 -4.69
CA ALA A 453 -22.45 19.83 -5.86
C ALA A 453 -21.03 20.40 -5.96
N VAL A 454 -20.89 21.69 -5.69
CA VAL A 454 -19.60 22.37 -5.59
C VAL A 454 -18.73 21.78 -4.48
N GLU A 455 -19.31 21.47 -3.32
CA GLU A 455 -18.64 20.79 -2.21
C GLU A 455 -18.11 19.41 -2.63
N ALA A 456 -18.91 18.61 -3.35
CA ALA A 456 -18.50 17.33 -3.91
C ALA A 456 -17.33 17.47 -4.89
N LEU A 457 -17.34 18.51 -5.74
CA LEU A 457 -16.26 18.79 -6.70
C LEU A 457 -14.95 19.22 -6.02
N LEU A 458 -15.02 19.92 -4.88
CA LEU A 458 -13.82 20.22 -4.08
C LEU A 458 -13.28 18.99 -3.38
N LYS A 459 -14.15 18.12 -2.85
CA LYS A 459 -13.74 16.90 -2.15
C LYS A 459 -12.99 15.95 -3.09
N THR A 460 -13.37 15.91 -4.36
CA THR A 460 -12.73 15.05 -5.37
C THR A 460 -11.45 15.63 -5.98
N GLY A 461 -11.15 16.90 -5.69
CA GLY A 461 -9.99 17.61 -6.24
C GLY A 461 -10.09 17.93 -7.73
N LEU A 462 -11.28 17.78 -8.34
CA LEU A 462 -11.52 18.09 -9.75
C LEU A 462 -11.62 19.60 -10.00
N VAL A 463 -12.06 20.35 -8.99
CA VAL A 463 -12.16 21.81 -9.02
C VAL A 463 -11.32 22.41 -7.90
N LYS A 464 -10.58 23.48 -8.19
CA LYS A 464 -9.84 24.28 -7.23
C LYS A 464 -10.50 25.64 -6.97
N PRO A 465 -10.51 26.13 -5.72
CA PRO A 465 -10.89 27.50 -5.42
C PRO A 465 -9.75 28.46 -5.80
N LEU A 466 -10.10 29.63 -6.33
CA LEU A 466 -9.21 30.74 -6.63
C LEU A 466 -9.39 31.85 -5.59
N LYS A 467 -8.34 32.65 -5.37
CA LYS A 467 -8.32 33.75 -4.37
C LYS A 467 -9.42 34.82 -4.55
N ASN A 468 -10.09 34.86 -5.70
CA ASN A 468 -11.16 35.80 -6.03
C ASN A 468 -12.58 35.21 -5.89
N GLY A 469 -12.74 34.09 -5.18
CA GLY A 469 -14.03 33.40 -5.02
C GLY A 469 -14.52 32.71 -6.29
N ARG A 470 -13.64 32.53 -7.28
CA ARG A 470 -13.91 31.73 -8.47
C ARG A 470 -13.43 30.29 -8.30
N TRP A 471 -13.97 29.43 -9.13
CA TRP A 471 -13.75 28.00 -9.14
C TRP A 471 -13.26 27.63 -10.53
N LYS A 472 -12.15 26.90 -10.61
CA LYS A 472 -11.55 26.47 -11.88
C LYS A 472 -11.29 24.97 -11.85
N VAL A 473 -11.52 24.29 -12.97
CA VAL A 473 -11.14 22.89 -13.14
C VAL A 473 -9.62 22.76 -13.19
N LEU A 474 -9.09 21.68 -12.63
CA LEU A 474 -7.69 21.27 -12.81
C LEU A 474 -7.59 20.41 -14.08
N LEU A 475 -6.72 20.77 -15.03
CA LEU A 475 -6.51 19.97 -16.25
C LEU A 475 -6.01 18.54 -15.91
N PRO A 476 -6.36 17.53 -16.72
CA PRO A 476 -7.06 17.60 -18.00
C PRO A 476 -8.51 17.08 -17.94
N ALA A 477 -9.38 17.71 -17.14
CA ALA A 477 -10.83 17.45 -17.22
C ALA A 477 -11.55 18.31 -18.30
N TYR A 478 -10.82 18.89 -19.26
CA TYR A 478 -11.41 19.51 -20.45
C TYR A 478 -11.69 18.44 -21.51
N GLY A 479 -12.72 17.63 -21.26
CA GLY A 479 -13.38 16.77 -22.24
C GLY A 479 -14.89 17.00 -22.10
N GLY A 480 -15.58 17.21 -23.23
CA GLY A 480 -16.89 17.86 -23.35
C GLY A 480 -18.07 17.33 -22.52
#